data_AF-A0A1G0G903-F1
#
_entry.id   AF-A0A1G0G903-F1
#
_cell.length_a   1.000
_cell.length_b   1.000
_cell.length_c   1.000
_cell.angle_alpha   90.00
_cell.angle_beta   90.00
_cell.angle_gamma   90.00
#
_symmetry.space_group_name_H-M   'P 1'
#
loop_
_entity.id
_entity.type
_entity.pdbx_description
1 polymer ?
#
loop_
_entity_poly.entity_id
_entity_poly.type
_entity_poly.pdbx_seq_one_letter_code
_entity_poly.pdbx_strand_id
1 'polypeptide(L)'
;MSMLRKLIGPKSKYDKSIPYTYEARAQIIEGLDKYNYYLSDTICGLIEYLEKNGIQPDEVVIYEVYQDKEKEIQREFYTTEKGGWLYRPEICQSFEQHYKGHIHKGECSFADRERKGIGP
;
A
#
# COMPACT_ATOMS: atom_id res chain seq x y z
N MET A 1 18.68 -7.35 19.85
CA MET A 1 17.80 -6.30 20.42
C MET A 1 16.58 -6.20 19.52
N SER A 2 15.31 -6.13 19.92
CA SER A 2 14.67 -5.89 21.21
C SER A 2 13.25 -6.47 21.15
N MET A 3 12.88 -7.34 22.10
CA MET A 3 11.50 -7.87 22.23
C MET A 3 10.49 -6.82 22.72
N LEU A 4 10.92 -5.59 23.05
CA LEU A 4 10.02 -4.53 23.55
C LEU A 4 9.19 -3.82 22.47
N ARG A 5 9.54 -3.88 21.18
CA ARG A 5 8.74 -3.18 20.14
C ARG A 5 7.34 -3.77 19.94
N LYS A 6 7.14 -5.05 20.26
CA LYS A 6 5.87 -5.76 20.06
C LYS A 6 4.72 -5.28 20.95
N LEU A 7 4.98 -4.48 21.99
CA LEU A 7 3.95 -4.05 22.94
C LEU A 7 3.37 -2.64 22.68
N ILE A 8 3.96 -1.85 21.78
CA ILE A 8 3.63 -0.40 21.63
C ILE A 8 3.29 -0.02 20.17
N GLY A 9 3.41 -0.94 19.21
CA GLY A 9 3.12 -0.69 17.79
C GLY A 9 1.76 -1.24 17.33
N PRO A 10 1.28 -0.85 16.13
CA PRO A 10 0.06 -1.40 15.52
C PRO A 10 0.11 -2.93 15.49
N LYS A 11 -0.90 -3.60 16.05
CA LYS A 11 -0.90 -5.07 16.14
C LYS A 11 -0.89 -5.69 14.76
N SER A 12 -1.59 -5.08 13.81
CA SER A 12 -1.66 -5.53 12.42
C SER A 12 -0.30 -5.50 11.71
N LYS A 13 0.70 -4.74 12.18
CA LYS A 13 2.06 -4.74 11.59
C LYS A 13 2.89 -5.97 11.92
N TYR A 14 2.50 -6.72 12.95
CA TYR A 14 3.21 -7.93 13.37
C TYR A 14 2.54 -9.22 12.88
N ASP A 15 1.36 -9.11 12.29
CA ASP A 15 0.71 -10.20 11.57
C ASP A 15 1.47 -10.44 10.24
N LYS A 16 1.87 -11.70 10.01
CA LYS A 16 2.70 -12.09 8.87
C LYS A 16 1.87 -12.42 7.62
N SER A 17 0.55 -12.52 7.71
CA SER A 17 -0.33 -12.78 6.56
C SER A 17 -0.79 -11.51 5.84
N ILE A 18 -0.41 -10.33 6.33
CA ILE A 18 -0.69 -9.03 5.73
C ILE A 18 0.61 -8.23 5.60
N PRO A 19 0.73 -7.35 4.60
CA PRO A 19 1.94 -6.55 4.42
C PRO A 19 2.13 -5.60 5.59
N TYR A 20 3.40 -5.29 5.87
CA TYR A 20 3.80 -4.29 6.85
C TYR A 20 3.56 -2.87 6.33
N THR A 21 3.88 -2.62 5.06
CA THR A 21 3.73 -1.33 4.39
C THR A 21 3.48 -1.52 2.89
N TYR A 22 3.12 -0.45 2.20
CA TYR A 22 2.96 -0.39 0.76
C TYR A 22 3.95 0.60 0.18
N GLU A 23 4.55 0.23 -0.95
CA GLU A 23 5.56 1.03 -1.64
C GLU A 23 5.16 1.26 -3.09
N ALA A 24 5.20 2.51 -3.56
CA ALA A 24 5.11 2.83 -4.98
C ALA A 24 6.47 3.30 -5.49
N ARG A 25 6.86 2.77 -6.64
CA ARG A 25 8.10 3.11 -7.35
C ARG A 25 7.76 3.85 -8.63
N ALA A 26 8.10 5.14 -8.70
CA ALA A 26 8.01 5.92 -9.94
C ALA A 26 9.37 5.96 -10.62
N GLN A 27 9.45 5.51 -11.87
CA GLN A 27 10.72 5.54 -12.61
C GLN A 27 11.11 6.97 -12.96
N ILE A 28 12.33 7.37 -12.61
CA ILE A 28 12.83 8.73 -12.86
C ILE A 28 13.38 8.84 -14.29
N ILE A 29 14.08 7.80 -14.74
CA ILE A 29 14.73 7.75 -16.06
C ILE A 29 14.48 6.36 -16.65
N GLU A 30 13.88 6.32 -17.84
CA GLU A 30 13.64 5.09 -18.59
C GLU A 30 14.94 4.31 -18.80
N GLY A 31 14.92 3.01 -18.49
CA GLY A 31 16.07 2.11 -18.64
C GLY A 31 17.14 2.19 -17.55
N LEU A 32 16.95 3.03 -16.51
CA LEU A 32 17.80 3.04 -15.32
C LEU A 32 17.04 2.56 -14.08
N ASP A 33 17.73 1.83 -13.20
CA ASP A 33 17.26 1.43 -11.86
C ASP A 33 17.29 2.62 -10.88
N LYS A 34 16.61 3.71 -11.24
CA LYS A 34 16.44 4.90 -10.40
C LYS A 34 14.96 5.21 -10.25
N TYR A 35 14.50 5.14 -9.00
CA TYR A 35 13.10 5.32 -8.65
C TYR A 35 12.94 6.39 -7.57
N ASN A 36 11.85 7.13 -7.67
CA ASN A 36 11.26 7.81 -6.53
C ASN A 36 10.41 6.79 -5.76
N TYR A 37 10.56 6.78 -4.44
CA TYR A 37 9.86 5.85 -3.56
C TYR A 37 8.81 6.60 -2.75
N TYR A 38 7.61 6.02 -2.70
CA TYR A 38 6.51 6.53 -1.91
C TYR A 38 5.98 5.42 -0.99
N LEU A 39 5.71 5.73 0.26
CA LEU A 39 5.38 4.74 1.29
C LEU A 39 4.12 5.12 2.07
N SER A 40 3.30 4.14 2.42
CA SER A 40 2.23 4.28 3.42
C SER A 40 1.91 2.92 4.04
N ASP A 41 1.50 2.89 5.32
CA ASP A 41 1.14 1.62 5.97
C ASP A 41 -0.18 1.03 5.47
N THR A 42 -0.96 1.81 4.71
CA THR A 42 -2.20 1.38 4.07
C THR A 42 -2.20 1.70 2.58
N ILE A 43 -2.75 0.80 1.77
CA ILE A 43 -2.86 1.00 0.32
C ILE A 43 -3.68 2.24 -0.03
N CYS A 44 -4.79 2.46 0.68
CA CYS A 44 -5.61 3.65 0.48
C CYS A 44 -4.86 4.94 0.83
N GLY A 45 -4.01 4.92 1.87
CA GLY A 45 -3.18 6.07 2.24
C GLY A 45 -2.08 6.35 1.21
N LEU A 46 -1.50 5.30 0.62
CA LEU A 46 -0.54 5.45 -0.47
C LEU A 46 -1.20 6.08 -1.70
N ILE A 47 -2.35 5.57 -2.13
CA ILE A 47 -3.07 6.09 -3.31
C ILE A 47 -3.53 7.54 -3.08
N GLU A 48 -4.10 7.85 -1.91
CA GLU A 48 -4.47 9.23 -1.55
C GLU A 48 -3.26 10.18 -1.62
N TYR A 49 -2.07 9.72 -1.24
CA TYR A 49 -0.84 10.50 -1.34
C TYR A 49 -0.40 10.70 -2.79
N LEU A 50 -0.37 9.63 -3.59
CA LEU A 50 0.06 9.68 -5.00
C LEU A 50 -0.81 10.65 -5.80
N GLU A 51 -2.14 10.50 -5.68
CA GLU A 51 -3.11 11.37 -6.36
C GLU A 51 -2.92 12.84 -5.94
N LYS A 52 -2.76 13.11 -4.64
CA LYS A 52 -2.54 14.47 -4.14
C LYS A 52 -1.26 15.12 -4.72
N ASN A 53 -0.27 14.31 -5.08
CA ASN A 53 0.97 14.76 -5.68
C ASN A 53 0.97 14.68 -7.23
N GLY A 54 -0.19 14.38 -7.83
CA GLY A 54 -0.37 14.34 -9.28
C GLY A 54 0.22 13.11 -9.98
N ILE A 55 0.61 12.08 -9.22
CA ILE A 55 1.24 10.87 -9.75
C ILE A 55 0.13 9.91 -10.23
N GLN A 56 0.21 9.52 -11.50
CA GLN A 56 -0.75 8.67 -12.18
C GLN A 56 -0.44 7.18 -11.99
N PRO A 57 -1.45 6.30 -12.13
CA PRO A 57 -1.25 4.86 -11.95
C PRO A 57 -0.27 4.19 -12.93
N ASP A 58 -0.08 4.76 -14.11
CA ASP A 58 0.85 4.27 -15.14
C ASP A 58 2.29 4.73 -14.93
N GLU A 59 2.50 5.71 -14.06
CA GLU A 59 3.83 6.20 -13.69
C GLU A 59 4.49 5.35 -12.59
N VAL A 60 3.73 4.44 -11.94
CA VAL A 60 4.20 3.68 -10.78
C VAL A 60 3.90 2.19 -10.83
N VAL A 61 4.78 1.43 -10.18
CA VAL A 61 4.53 0.05 -9.79
C VAL A 61 4.37 -0.01 -8.28
N ILE A 62 3.31 -0.68 -7.80
CA ILE A 62 3.01 -0.79 -6.35
C ILE A 62 3.40 -2.17 -5.84
N TYR A 63 4.05 -2.19 -4.68
CA TYR A 63 4.50 -3.38 -3.96
C TYR A 63 3.84 -3.47 -2.59
N GLU A 64 3.45 -4.69 -2.22
CA GLU A 64 3.17 -5.09 -0.85
C GLU A 64 4.49 -5.55 -0.19
N VAL A 65 4.88 -4.87 0.89
CA VAL A 65 6.14 -5.14 1.59
C VAL A 65 5.86 -5.96 2.84
N TYR A 66 6.34 -7.20 2.82
CA TYR A 66 6.46 -8.09 3.97
C TYR A 66 7.88 -8.03 4.51
N GLN A 67 8.08 -8.45 5.77
CA GLN A 67 9.35 -8.30 6.52
C GLN A 67 10.63 -8.45 5.69
N ASP A 68 10.74 -9.52 4.90
CA ASP A 68 11.91 -9.80 4.05
C ASP A 68 11.53 -10.04 2.57
N LYS A 69 10.31 -9.66 2.16
CA LYS A 69 9.79 -9.95 0.82
C LYS A 69 8.92 -8.83 0.30
N GLU A 70 9.14 -8.46 -0.94
CA GLU A 70 8.27 -7.57 -1.68
C GLU A 70 7.53 -8.38 -2.72
N LYS A 71 6.25 -8.06 -2.92
CA LYS A 71 5.46 -8.63 -3.99
C LYS A 71 4.74 -7.52 -4.72
N GLU A 72 4.89 -7.51 -6.04
CA GLU A 72 4.16 -6.57 -6.89
C GLU A 72 2.66 -6.85 -6.80
N ILE A 73 1.88 -5.77 -6.72
CA ILE A 73 0.43 -5.82 -6.75
C ILE A 73 -0.01 -5.64 -8.19
N GLN A 74 -0.89 -6.51 -8.68
CA GLN A 74 -1.42 -6.38 -10.04
C GLN A 74 -2.27 -5.11 -10.14
N ARG A 75 -2.15 -4.36 -11.25
CA ARG A 75 -2.77 -3.03 -11.41
C ARG A 75 -4.28 -3.06 -11.21
N GLU A 76 -4.94 -4.14 -11.61
CA GLU A 76 -6.38 -4.35 -11.50
C GLU A 76 -6.89 -4.25 -10.06
N PHE A 77 -6.03 -4.46 -9.07
CA PHE A 77 -6.40 -4.30 -7.67
C PHE A 77 -6.51 -2.83 -7.23
N TYR A 78 -5.84 -1.91 -7.91
CA TYR A 78 -5.77 -0.49 -7.50
C TYR A 78 -6.16 0.51 -8.58
N THR A 79 -6.53 0.05 -9.78
CA THR A 79 -7.02 0.90 -10.87
C THR A 79 -8.42 0.53 -11.34
N THR A 80 -9.17 1.54 -11.76
CA THR A 80 -10.41 1.38 -12.54
C THR A 80 -10.12 0.84 -13.95
N GLU A 81 -11.15 0.36 -14.64
CA GLU A 81 -11.06 -0.06 -16.06
C GLU A 81 -10.55 1.05 -17.00
N LYS A 82 -10.71 2.32 -16.60
CA LYS A 82 -10.23 3.48 -17.35
C LYS A 82 -8.78 3.87 -17.02
N GLY A 83 -8.11 3.10 -16.15
CA GLY A 83 -6.72 3.34 -15.76
C GLY A 83 -6.51 4.38 -14.65
N GLY A 84 -7.58 4.97 -14.10
CA GLY A 84 -7.50 5.87 -12.94
C GLY A 84 -7.47 5.13 -11.59
N TRP A 85 -7.08 5.80 -10.51
CA TRP A 85 -7.04 5.22 -9.16
C TRP A 85 -8.39 4.70 -8.66
N LEU A 86 -8.38 3.60 -7.90
CA LEU A 86 -9.49 3.23 -7.02
C LEU A 86 -9.39 3.99 -5.70
N TYR A 87 -10.52 4.52 -5.23
CA TYR A 87 -10.61 5.23 -3.96
C TYR A 87 -11.39 4.42 -2.93
N ARG A 88 -11.48 4.92 -1.70
CA ARG A 88 -12.33 4.28 -0.69
C ARG A 88 -13.82 4.54 -1.04
N PRO A 89 -14.70 3.53 -0.90
CA PRO A 89 -14.45 2.21 -0.33
C PRO A 89 -13.90 1.15 -1.32
N GLU A 90 -13.89 1.42 -2.62
CA GLU A 90 -13.61 0.46 -3.70
C GLU A 90 -12.22 -0.17 -3.59
N ILE A 91 -11.18 0.62 -3.29
CA ILE A 91 -9.81 0.11 -3.10
C ILE A 91 -9.75 -0.90 -1.96
N CYS A 92 -10.44 -0.66 -0.84
CA CYS A 92 -10.44 -1.59 0.27
C CYS A 92 -11.17 -2.88 -0.09
N GLN A 93 -12.29 -2.77 -0.82
CA GLN A 93 -13.08 -3.93 -1.27
C GLN A 93 -12.33 -4.77 -2.31
N SER A 94 -11.60 -4.14 -3.23
CA SER A 94 -10.76 -4.83 -4.20
C SER A 94 -9.74 -5.76 -3.53
N PHE A 95 -9.18 -5.32 -2.40
CA PHE A 95 -8.24 -6.11 -1.62
C PHE A 95 -8.88 -7.12 -0.66
N GLU A 96 -10.21 -7.13 -0.49
CA GLU A 96 -10.90 -8.11 0.34
C GLU A 96 -10.67 -9.54 -0.17
N GLN A 97 -10.67 -9.70 -1.50
CA GLN A 97 -10.36 -10.99 -2.13
C GLN A 97 -8.88 -11.36 -2.03
N HIS A 98 -8.00 -10.34 -2.00
CA HIS A 98 -6.54 -10.52 -1.91
C HIS A 98 -6.10 -10.92 -0.49
N TYR A 99 -6.76 -10.40 0.56
CA TYR A 99 -6.53 -10.75 1.96
C TYR A 99 -7.77 -11.34 2.63
N LYS A 100 -8.16 -12.54 2.18
CA LYS A 100 -9.34 -13.24 2.72
C LYS A 100 -9.29 -13.34 4.24
N GLY A 101 -10.32 -12.79 4.89
CA GLY A 101 -10.46 -12.83 6.36
C GLY A 101 -9.73 -11.72 7.11
N HIS A 102 -9.03 -10.81 6.43
CA HIS A 102 -8.39 -9.65 7.06
C HIS A 102 -9.14 -8.34 6.79
N ILE A 103 -9.77 -8.21 5.62
CA ILE A 103 -10.57 -7.03 5.28
C ILE A 103 -12.05 -7.36 5.48
N HIS A 104 -12.75 -6.54 6.24
CA HIS A 104 -14.17 -6.71 6.52
C HIS A 104 -14.96 -5.48 6.08
N LYS A 105 -16.10 -5.71 5.43
CA LYS A 105 -17.00 -4.64 5.00
C LYS A 105 -17.56 -3.87 6.21
N GLY A 106 -17.50 -2.54 6.15
CA GLY A 106 -18.10 -1.64 7.14
C GLY A 106 -17.12 -1.07 8.18
N GLU A 107 -15.95 -1.66 8.34
CA GLU A 107 -14.92 -1.18 9.28
C GLU A 107 -13.54 -1.09 8.61
N CYS A 108 -12.67 -0.23 9.12
CA CYS A 108 -11.29 -0.15 8.63
C CYS A 108 -10.44 -1.21 9.34
N SER A 109 -10.14 -2.32 8.66
CA SER A 109 -9.28 -3.39 9.18
C SER A 109 -7.85 -2.98 9.53
N PHE A 110 -7.44 -1.79 9.10
CA PHE A 110 -6.12 -1.22 9.35
C PHE A 110 -6.22 0.11 10.11
N ALA A 111 -7.28 0.32 10.91
CA ALA A 111 -7.49 1.54 11.68
C ALA A 111 -6.36 1.82 12.69
N ASP A 112 -5.60 0.80 13.09
CA ASP A 112 -4.45 0.91 13.98
C ASP A 112 -3.16 1.37 13.26
N ARG A 113 -3.17 1.52 11.93
CA ARG A 113 -2.01 1.91 11.12
C ARG A 113 -2.03 3.38 10.71
N GLU A 114 -0.85 3.92 10.41
CA GLU A 114 -0.72 5.30 9.93
C GLU A 114 -1.04 5.40 8.44
N ARG A 115 -2.06 6.21 8.09
CA ARG A 115 -2.48 6.39 6.69
C ARG A 115 -1.64 7.42 5.92
N LYS A 116 -0.75 8.12 6.61
CA LYS A 116 0.02 9.21 6.01
C LYS A 116 1.01 8.65 4.99
N GLY A 117 0.92 9.13 3.75
CA GLY A 117 1.95 8.87 2.76
C GLY A 117 3.22 9.69 2.99
N ILE A 118 4.35 9.12 2.57
CA ILE A 118 5.68 9.74 2.58
C ILE A 118 6.26 9.59 1.18
N GLY A 119 6.95 10.61 0.68
CA GLY A 119 7.67 10.61 -0.59
C GLY A 119 9.07 11.20 -0.47
N PRO A 120 9.83 11.29 -1.58
CA PRO A 120 11.17 11.86 -1.64
C PRO A 120 11.21 13.36 -1.27
#